data_AF-X1IQW3-F1
#
_entry.id   AF-X1IQW3-F1
#
_cell.length_a   1.000
_cell.length_b   1.000
_cell.length_c   1.000
_cell.angle_alpha   90.00
_cell.angle_beta   90.00
_cell.angle_gamma   90.00
#
_symmetry.space_group_name_H-M   'P 1'
#
loop_
_entity.id
_entity.type
_entity.pdbx_description
1 polymer ?
#
loop_
_entity_poly.entity_id
_entity_poly.type
_entity_poly.pdbx_seq_one_letter_code
_entity_poly.pdbx_strand_id
1 'polypeptide(L)'
;PPISFQQKIESLIKEAHKKRNEANKKYEETERVLNKTLGIENLKLRRNKIFETRFSEVGIENRFDAEYYEPRFTEISKILKTSRYDCKRLRDLGRLVNLRVNPSKRPANKFTYVEIGDVNISTGEIEIKTVLGYEAPPNARKLLKKGDLIISMVRPTRGAITIIPEELDNSVGSTAFYVLRAESPLKESLFVYLRSFLGLSQLGRAVVGAMYPTLKENYIDNVLVPIIPKERQKRISSLVIESFNLRKIQRSF
;
A
#
# COMPACT_ATOMS: atom_id res chain seq x y z
N PRO A 1 11.06 -31.94 -26.16
CA PRO A 1 12.20 -30.99 -26.28
C PRO A 1 13.52 -31.69 -25.90
N PRO A 2 14.69 -31.23 -26.38
CA PRO A 2 15.99 -31.80 -26.03
C PRO A 2 16.27 -31.77 -24.52
N ILE A 3 17.00 -32.75 -23.97
CA ILE A 3 17.33 -32.82 -22.54
C ILE A 3 18.09 -31.56 -22.07
N SER A 4 19.04 -31.07 -22.86
CA SER A 4 19.78 -29.84 -22.56
C SER A 4 18.88 -28.61 -22.43
N PHE A 5 17.83 -28.53 -23.26
CA PHE A 5 16.83 -27.47 -23.17
C PHE A 5 15.96 -27.62 -21.92
N GLN A 6 15.52 -28.84 -21.59
CA GLN A 6 14.78 -29.12 -20.36
C GLN A 6 15.59 -28.77 -19.10
N GLN A 7 16.87 -29.15 -19.06
CA GLN A 7 17.79 -28.83 -17.95
C GLN A 7 17.99 -27.31 -17.79
N LYS A 8 18.08 -26.57 -18.90
CA LYS A 8 18.17 -25.12 -18.88
C LYS A 8 16.90 -24.49 -18.28
N ILE A 9 15.72 -24.94 -18.72
CA ILE A 9 14.44 -24.49 -18.16
C ILE A 9 14.35 -24.82 -16.66
N GLU A 10 14.74 -26.04 -16.27
CA GLU A 10 14.72 -26.47 -14.87
C GLU A 10 15.61 -25.57 -14.00
N SER A 11 16.81 -25.22 -14.48
CA SER A 11 17.74 -24.32 -13.80
C SER A 11 17.10 -22.94 -13.58
N LEU A 12 16.51 -22.36 -14.62
CA LEU A 12 15.87 -21.03 -14.55
C LEU A 12 14.69 -21.04 -13.56
N ILE A 13 13.84 -22.07 -13.61
CA ILE A 13 12.70 -22.19 -12.68
C ILE A 13 13.19 -22.32 -11.23
N LYS A 14 14.23 -23.12 -10.97
CA LYS A 14 14.82 -23.27 -9.62
C LYS A 14 15.38 -21.95 -9.10
N GLU A 15 16.09 -21.20 -9.93
CA GLU A 15 16.65 -19.89 -9.57
C GLU A 15 15.54 -18.86 -9.29
N ALA A 16 14.54 -18.77 -10.15
CA ALA A 16 13.37 -17.91 -9.95
C ALA A 16 12.65 -18.24 -8.64
N HIS A 17 12.42 -19.53 -8.36
CA HIS A 17 11.78 -20.00 -7.13
C HIS A 17 12.59 -19.62 -5.88
N LYS A 18 13.91 -19.79 -5.93
CA LYS A 18 14.82 -19.40 -4.84
C LYS A 18 14.72 -17.90 -4.56
N LYS A 19 14.78 -17.06 -5.60
CA LYS A 19 14.68 -15.59 -5.46
C LYS A 19 13.34 -15.14 -4.91
N ARG A 20 12.24 -15.76 -5.34
CA ARG A 20 10.90 -15.52 -4.77
C ARG A 20 10.87 -15.80 -3.27
N ASN A 21 11.42 -16.94 -2.84
CA ASN A 21 11.44 -17.32 -1.43
C ASN A 21 12.33 -16.40 -0.58
N GLU A 22 13.50 -16.01 -1.10
CA GLU A 22 14.35 -15.00 -0.46
C GLU A 22 13.60 -13.67 -0.29
N ALA A 23 12.90 -13.21 -1.33
CA ALA A 23 12.14 -11.96 -1.29
C ALA A 23 10.99 -12.01 -0.27
N ASN A 24 10.25 -13.13 -0.21
CA ASN A 24 9.19 -13.35 0.77
C ASN A 24 9.74 -13.27 2.20
N LYS A 25 10.84 -13.97 2.49
CA LYS A 25 11.49 -13.95 3.82
C LYS A 25 11.90 -12.53 4.22
N LYS A 26 12.45 -11.74 3.30
CA LYS A 26 12.83 -10.35 3.54
C LYS A 26 11.62 -9.50 3.90
N TYR A 27 10.52 -9.65 3.17
CA TYR A 27 9.28 -8.90 3.45
C TYR A 27 8.66 -9.33 4.79
N GLU A 28 8.57 -10.62 5.09
CA GLU A 28 8.12 -11.10 6.42
C GLU A 28 8.97 -10.53 7.56
N GLU A 29 10.29 -10.41 7.35
CA GLU A 29 11.17 -9.78 8.34
C GLU A 29 10.81 -8.30 8.57
N THR A 30 10.40 -7.56 7.52
CA THR A 30 9.92 -6.16 7.70
C THR A 30 8.71 -6.09 8.62
N GLU A 31 7.75 -7.00 8.45
CA GLU A 31 6.53 -7.06 9.26
C GLU A 31 6.86 -7.43 10.72
N ARG A 32 7.76 -8.41 10.92
CA ARG A 32 8.24 -8.77 12.27
C ARG A 32 8.95 -7.59 12.94
N VAL A 33 9.84 -6.89 12.23
CA VAL A 33 10.54 -5.71 12.76
C VAL A 33 9.54 -4.63 13.14
N LEU A 34 8.56 -4.32 12.27
CA LEU A 34 7.53 -3.33 12.56
C LEU A 34 6.69 -3.74 13.78
N ASN A 35 6.14 -4.96 13.79
CA ASN A 35 5.25 -5.43 14.84
C ASN A 35 5.95 -5.46 16.21
N LYS A 36 7.20 -5.94 16.26
CA LYS A 36 8.03 -5.90 17.48
C LYS A 36 8.36 -4.47 17.89
N THR A 37 8.61 -3.59 16.93
CA THR A 37 8.84 -2.18 17.21
C THR A 37 7.59 -1.53 17.80
N LEU A 38 6.40 -1.86 17.32
CA LEU A 38 5.15 -1.30 17.85
C LEU A 38 4.63 -2.04 19.10
N GLY A 39 5.20 -3.19 19.46
CA GLY A 39 4.74 -4.02 20.58
C GLY A 39 3.41 -4.72 20.31
N ILE A 40 3.12 -5.02 19.03
CA ILE A 40 1.82 -5.55 18.57
C ILE A 40 1.91 -6.98 18.02
N GLU A 41 2.99 -7.70 18.32
CA GLU A 41 3.26 -9.06 17.80
C GLU A 41 2.11 -10.03 18.05
N ASN A 42 1.40 -9.87 19.17
CA ASN A 42 0.28 -10.72 19.59
C ASN A 42 -1.07 -9.98 19.58
N LEU A 43 -1.16 -8.84 18.90
CA LEU A 43 -2.39 -8.05 18.88
C LEU A 43 -3.53 -8.81 18.20
N LYS A 44 -4.61 -9.04 18.94
CA LYS A 44 -5.87 -9.56 18.42
C LYS A 44 -7.00 -8.62 18.81
N LEU A 45 -7.60 -7.94 17.84
CA LEU A 45 -8.80 -7.14 18.08
C LEU A 45 -10.02 -8.06 18.08
N ARG A 46 -10.91 -7.88 19.04
CA ARG A 46 -12.17 -8.61 19.07
C ARG A 46 -13.15 -7.96 18.09
N ARG A 47 -13.76 -8.79 17.24
CA ARG A 47 -14.91 -8.36 16.44
C ARG A 47 -16.18 -8.62 17.24
N ASN A 48 -16.76 -7.56 17.77
CA ASN A 48 -18.00 -7.64 18.53
C ASN A 48 -19.18 -7.60 17.56
N LYS A 49 -20.06 -8.60 17.62
CA LYS A 49 -21.28 -8.65 16.79
C LYS A 49 -22.36 -7.68 17.27
N ILE A 50 -22.30 -7.31 18.55
CA ILE A 50 -23.24 -6.40 19.22
C ILE A 50 -22.39 -5.35 19.93
N PHE A 51 -22.72 -4.08 19.73
CA PHE A 51 -22.10 -2.94 20.38
C PHE A 51 -23.05 -1.74 20.33
N GLU A 52 -22.77 -0.75 21.17
CA GLU A 52 -23.49 0.52 21.22
C GLU A 52 -22.49 1.67 21.02
N THR A 53 -22.98 2.80 20.49
CA THR A 53 -22.24 4.06 20.39
C THR A 53 -23.15 5.19 20.83
N ARG A 54 -22.57 6.27 21.38
CA ARG A 54 -23.38 7.39 21.87
C ARG A 54 -23.88 8.22 20.69
N PHE A 55 -25.12 8.71 20.77
CA PHE A 55 -25.67 9.62 19.74
C PHE A 55 -24.79 10.85 19.51
N SER A 56 -24.15 11.37 20.56
CA SER A 56 -23.19 12.48 20.46
C SER A 56 -21.96 12.16 19.61
N GLU A 57 -21.52 10.90 19.56
CA GLU A 57 -20.40 10.46 18.71
C GLU A 57 -20.85 10.34 17.25
N VAL A 58 -22.08 9.86 17.04
CA VAL A 58 -22.71 9.74 15.73
C VAL A 58 -22.94 11.10 15.06
N GLY A 59 -23.41 12.08 15.85
CA GLY A 59 -23.72 13.42 15.36
C GLY A 59 -22.51 14.23 14.89
N ILE A 60 -21.29 13.94 15.40
CA ILE A 60 -20.06 14.66 15.01
C ILE A 60 -19.67 14.32 13.57
N GLU A 61 -19.72 13.04 13.22
CA GLU A 61 -19.33 12.55 11.89
C GLU A 61 -20.50 12.61 10.90
N ASN A 62 -21.72 12.77 11.41
CA ASN A 62 -22.98 12.69 10.66
C ASN A 62 -23.07 11.39 9.83
N ARG A 63 -22.61 10.28 10.43
CA ARG A 63 -22.57 8.94 9.83
C ARG A 63 -23.36 7.97 10.70
N PHE A 64 -24.29 7.24 10.10
CA PHE A 64 -25.17 6.30 10.80
C PHE A 64 -24.85 4.82 10.48
N ASP A 65 -23.78 4.55 9.73
CA ASP A 65 -23.34 3.19 9.42
C ASP A 65 -22.67 2.53 10.63
N ALA A 66 -23.16 1.35 11.02
CA ALA A 66 -22.72 0.64 12.22
C ALA A 66 -21.24 0.25 12.14
N GLU A 67 -20.77 -0.13 10.95
CA GLU A 67 -19.39 -0.53 10.69
C GLU A 67 -18.40 0.54 11.14
N TYR A 68 -18.69 1.84 10.94
CA TYR A 68 -17.80 2.94 11.34
C TYR A 68 -17.52 2.98 12.85
N TYR A 69 -18.48 2.52 13.65
CA TYR A 69 -18.44 2.55 15.12
C TYR A 69 -18.08 1.20 15.75
N GLU A 70 -17.59 0.22 14.97
CA GLU A 70 -17.12 -1.05 15.54
C GLU A 70 -16.04 -0.79 16.63
N PRO A 71 -16.16 -1.40 17.83
CA PRO A 71 -15.26 -1.15 18.97
C PRO A 71 -13.76 -1.33 18.67
N ARG A 72 -13.43 -2.20 17.71
CA ARG A 72 -12.05 -2.42 17.25
C ARG A 72 -11.35 -1.12 16.81
N PHE A 73 -12.08 -0.14 16.28
CA PHE A 73 -11.49 1.13 15.87
C PHE A 73 -11.13 2.03 17.05
N THR A 74 -11.92 1.97 18.12
CA THR A 74 -11.62 2.63 19.39
C THR A 74 -10.44 1.95 20.07
N GLU A 75 -10.34 0.62 20.02
CA GLU A 75 -9.17 -0.13 20.49
C GLU A 75 -7.89 0.25 19.74
N ILE A 76 -7.93 0.31 18.40
CA ILE A 76 -6.81 0.80 17.58
C ILE A 76 -6.40 2.21 17.98
N SER A 77 -7.39 3.10 18.12
CA SER A 77 -7.13 4.48 18.53
C SER A 77 -6.47 4.56 19.91
N LYS A 78 -6.87 3.69 20.86
CA LYS A 78 -6.21 3.57 22.16
C LYS A 78 -4.78 3.07 22.01
N ILE A 79 -4.55 1.98 21.28
CA ILE A 79 -3.21 1.40 21.05
C ILE A 79 -2.25 2.44 20.47
N LEU A 80 -2.72 3.24 19.51
CA LEU A 80 -1.91 4.29 18.90
C LEU A 80 -1.64 5.45 19.87
N LYS A 81 -2.65 5.88 20.65
CA LYS A 81 -2.49 6.93 21.67
C LYS A 81 -1.59 6.54 22.83
N THR A 82 -1.62 5.28 23.24
CA THR A 82 -0.77 4.73 24.31
C THR A 82 0.52 4.13 23.77
N SER A 83 0.80 4.31 22.46
CA SER A 83 2.05 3.86 21.87
C SER A 83 3.21 4.60 22.50
N ARG A 84 4.37 3.94 22.61
CA ARG A 84 5.63 4.57 23.04
C ARG A 84 6.18 5.60 22.04
N TYR A 85 5.53 5.75 20.88
CA TYR A 85 5.94 6.65 19.82
C TYR A 85 4.84 7.65 19.52
N ASP A 86 5.24 8.88 19.27
CA ASP A 86 4.34 9.92 18.80
C ASP A 86 3.69 9.51 17.49
N CYS A 87 2.37 9.67 17.43
CA CYS A 87 1.61 9.44 16.22
C CYS A 87 1.41 10.75 15.46
N LYS A 88 1.76 10.75 14.17
CA LYS A 88 1.47 11.86 13.25
C LYS A 88 0.41 11.46 12.24
N ARG A 89 -0.29 12.45 11.68
CA ARG A 89 -1.23 12.20 10.57
C ARG A 89 -0.45 11.95 9.29
N LEU A 90 -0.96 11.09 8.42
CA LEU A 90 -0.28 10.72 7.18
C LEU A 90 0.01 11.94 6.28
N ARG A 91 -0.92 12.91 6.24
CA ARG A 91 -0.74 14.17 5.50
C ARG A 91 0.46 15.01 5.94
N ASP A 92 0.92 14.82 7.18
CA ASP A 92 2.04 15.57 7.76
C ASP A 92 3.40 14.86 7.51
N LEU A 93 3.38 13.69 6.86
CA LEU A 93 4.56 12.82 6.66
C LEU A 93 5.09 12.82 5.23
N GLY A 94 4.42 13.53 4.33
CA GLY A 94 4.82 13.66 2.94
C GLY A 94 3.94 14.68 2.23
N ARG A 95 4.26 14.96 0.97
CA ARG A 95 3.48 15.86 0.13
C ARG A 95 2.45 15.07 -0.65
N LEU A 96 1.18 15.44 -0.54
CA LEU A 96 0.12 14.93 -1.42
C LEU A 96 0.38 15.36 -2.87
N VAL A 97 0.32 14.41 -3.80
CA VAL A 97 0.51 14.64 -5.23
C VAL A 97 -0.82 14.43 -5.97
N ASN A 98 -1.30 15.46 -6.65
CA ASN A 98 -2.50 15.40 -7.48
C ASN A 98 -2.24 15.89 -8.91
N LEU A 99 -1.01 15.70 -9.41
CA LEU A 99 -0.67 16.03 -10.78
C LEU A 99 -1.41 15.11 -11.74
N ARG A 100 -1.98 15.70 -12.80
CA ARG A 100 -2.79 14.99 -13.79
C ARG A 100 -2.26 15.19 -15.19
N VAL A 101 -2.37 14.14 -15.99
CA VAL A 101 -2.12 14.11 -17.44
C VAL A 101 -3.31 13.48 -18.13
N ASN A 102 -3.45 13.68 -19.45
CA ASN A 102 -4.49 13.05 -20.25
C ASN A 102 -3.85 12.37 -21.46
N PRO A 103 -3.56 11.06 -21.38
CA PRO A 103 -2.94 10.31 -22.48
C PRO A 103 -3.79 10.31 -23.77
N SER A 104 -5.12 10.43 -23.65
CA SER A 104 -6.04 10.48 -24.81
C SER A 104 -5.82 11.71 -25.71
N LYS A 105 -5.16 12.77 -25.21
CA LYS A 105 -4.74 13.91 -26.04
C LYS A 105 -3.58 13.60 -26.99
N ARG A 106 -2.92 12.43 -26.83
CA ARG A 106 -1.82 11.95 -27.67
C ARG A 106 -2.14 10.52 -28.11
N PRO A 107 -3.15 10.32 -28.97
CA PRO A 107 -3.76 9.00 -29.20
C PRO A 107 -2.78 7.94 -29.73
N ALA A 108 -1.82 8.34 -30.57
CA ALA A 108 -0.82 7.45 -31.14
C ALA A 108 0.36 7.11 -30.18
N ASN A 109 0.50 7.84 -29.07
CA ASN A 109 1.62 7.63 -28.15
C ASN A 109 1.32 6.46 -27.21
N LYS A 110 2.32 5.61 -26.99
CA LYS A 110 2.29 4.61 -25.92
C LYS A 110 2.62 5.26 -24.57
N PHE A 111 1.98 4.77 -23.51
CA PHE A 111 2.30 5.12 -22.14
C PHE A 111 2.15 3.91 -21.23
N THR A 112 2.84 3.92 -20.08
CA THR A 112 2.69 2.89 -19.06
C THR A 112 1.54 3.26 -18.14
N TYR A 113 0.57 2.36 -18.00
CA TYR A 113 -0.59 2.53 -17.13
C TYR A 113 -0.44 1.65 -15.90
N VAL A 114 -0.73 2.22 -14.73
CA VAL A 114 -0.82 1.49 -13.45
C VAL A 114 -2.27 1.56 -12.97
N GLU A 115 -2.95 0.43 -12.99
CA GLU A 115 -4.27 0.24 -12.40
C GLU A 115 -4.18 -0.35 -10.99
N ILE A 116 -5.27 -0.28 -10.22
CA ILE A 116 -5.35 -0.92 -8.90
C ILE A 116 -5.12 -2.42 -8.99
N GLY A 117 -5.65 -3.07 -10.04
CA GLY A 117 -5.52 -4.51 -10.25
C GLY A 117 -4.08 -4.97 -10.49
N ASP A 118 -3.24 -4.08 -11.01
CA ASP A 118 -1.84 -4.37 -11.34
C ASP A 118 -0.95 -4.41 -10.08
N VAL A 119 -1.43 -3.87 -8.95
CA VAL A 119 -0.71 -3.88 -7.67
C VAL A 119 -0.98 -5.18 -6.93
N ASN A 120 0.04 -6.02 -6.79
CA ASN A 120 -0.03 -7.25 -6.02
C ASN A 120 -0.26 -6.93 -4.53
N ILE A 121 -1.40 -7.37 -3.99
CA ILE A 121 -1.79 -7.07 -2.61
C ILE A 121 -0.93 -7.78 -1.55
N SER A 122 -0.22 -8.84 -1.90
CA SER A 122 0.65 -9.57 -0.97
C SER A 122 2.08 -9.04 -1.00
N THR A 123 2.58 -8.64 -2.16
CA THR A 123 3.99 -8.31 -2.37
C THR A 123 4.26 -6.83 -2.63
N GLY A 124 3.23 -6.07 -3.01
CA GLY A 124 3.35 -4.69 -3.47
C GLY A 124 3.92 -4.55 -4.89
N GLU A 125 4.25 -5.64 -5.58
CA GLU A 125 4.79 -5.52 -6.94
C GLU A 125 3.74 -5.00 -7.93
N ILE A 126 4.19 -4.30 -8.96
CA ILE A 126 3.34 -3.80 -10.03
C ILE A 126 3.55 -4.64 -11.29
N GLU A 127 2.45 -5.07 -11.91
CA GLU A 127 2.46 -5.60 -13.27
C GLU A 127 2.55 -4.45 -14.28
N ILE A 128 3.55 -4.49 -15.16
CA ILE A 128 3.80 -3.39 -16.09
C ILE A 128 2.93 -3.57 -17.32
N LYS A 129 2.02 -2.61 -17.56
CA LYS A 129 1.17 -2.57 -18.73
C LYS A 129 1.42 -1.33 -19.58
N THR A 130 1.63 -1.53 -20.87
CA THR A 130 1.73 -0.44 -21.86
C THR A 130 0.45 -0.35 -22.67
N VAL A 131 -0.06 0.86 -22.85
CA VAL A 131 -1.34 1.14 -23.51
C VAL A 131 -1.16 2.29 -24.50
N LEU A 132 -1.94 2.31 -25.58
CA LEU A 132 -1.98 3.44 -26.52
C LEU A 132 -2.87 4.56 -25.99
N GLY A 133 -2.54 5.82 -26.31
CA GLY A 133 -3.31 6.97 -25.83
C GLY A 133 -4.80 6.91 -26.17
N TYR A 134 -5.17 6.38 -27.34
CA TYR A 134 -6.57 6.23 -27.72
C TYR A 134 -7.33 5.16 -26.91
N GLU A 135 -6.62 4.20 -26.32
CA GLU A 135 -7.16 3.14 -25.46
C GLU A 135 -7.16 3.55 -23.98
N ALA A 136 -6.67 4.76 -23.67
CA ALA A 136 -6.49 5.20 -22.29
C ALA A 136 -7.83 5.24 -21.54
N PRO A 137 -7.97 4.48 -20.44
CA PRO A 137 -9.16 4.54 -19.61
C PRO A 137 -9.48 5.96 -19.12
N PRO A 138 -10.75 6.31 -18.88
CA PRO A 138 -11.12 7.64 -18.38
C PRO A 138 -10.45 8.03 -17.06
N ASN A 139 -10.18 7.05 -16.21
CA ASN A 139 -9.50 7.20 -14.92
C ASN A 139 -7.96 7.18 -15.03
N ALA A 140 -7.37 6.90 -16.19
CA ALA A 140 -5.93 6.94 -16.40
C ALA A 140 -5.45 8.40 -16.51
N ARG A 141 -5.26 9.05 -15.36
CA ARG A 141 -4.96 10.49 -15.32
C ARG A 141 -3.86 10.89 -14.34
N LYS A 142 -3.53 10.09 -13.32
CA LYS A 142 -2.64 10.54 -12.25
C LYS A 142 -1.18 10.37 -12.67
N LEU A 143 -0.38 11.43 -12.70
CA LEU A 143 1.04 11.30 -13.05
C LEU A 143 1.81 10.75 -11.85
N LEU A 144 2.49 9.63 -12.06
CA LEU A 144 3.29 8.96 -11.05
C LEU A 144 4.79 9.22 -11.29
N LYS A 145 5.54 9.40 -10.21
CA LYS A 145 7.01 9.48 -10.25
C LYS A 145 7.61 8.37 -9.42
N LYS A 146 8.84 7.97 -9.76
CA LYS A 146 9.59 7.02 -8.94
C LYS A 146 9.66 7.47 -7.48
N GLY A 147 9.48 6.53 -6.57
CA GLY A 147 9.46 6.76 -5.13
C GLY A 147 8.14 7.30 -4.57
N ASP A 148 7.15 7.62 -5.41
CA ASP A 148 5.81 7.94 -4.91
C ASP A 148 5.20 6.70 -4.21
N LEU A 149 4.60 6.90 -3.05
CA LEU A 149 3.81 5.88 -2.35
C LEU A 149 2.35 6.02 -2.79
N ILE A 150 1.81 4.98 -3.41
CA ILE A 150 0.42 4.94 -3.85
C ILE A 150 -0.42 4.06 -2.93
N ILE A 151 -1.65 4.49 -2.67
CA ILE A 151 -2.65 3.80 -1.85
C ILE A 151 -3.95 3.75 -2.63
N SER A 152 -4.50 2.56 -2.85
CA SER A 152 -5.82 2.44 -3.48
C SER A 152 -6.91 3.03 -2.57
N MET A 153 -7.69 3.96 -3.11
CA MET A 153 -8.90 4.51 -2.47
C MET A 153 -10.11 3.60 -2.68
N VAL A 154 -10.01 2.62 -3.58
CA VAL A 154 -11.03 1.60 -3.84
C VAL A 154 -10.62 0.32 -3.13
N ARG A 155 -11.55 -0.27 -2.38
CA ARG A 155 -11.32 -1.47 -1.55
C ARG A 155 -9.99 -1.35 -0.78
N PRO A 156 -9.77 -0.25 -0.04
CA PRO A 156 -8.47 0.07 0.55
C PRO A 156 -7.97 -1.02 1.51
N THR A 157 -8.89 -1.75 2.15
CA THR A 157 -8.60 -2.88 3.04
C THR A 157 -7.96 -4.07 2.33
N ARG A 158 -8.01 -4.16 1.00
CA ARG A 158 -7.25 -5.16 0.22
C ARG A 158 -5.75 -4.90 0.24
N GLY A 159 -5.30 -3.69 0.58
CA GLY A 159 -3.88 -3.38 0.69
C GLY A 159 -3.15 -3.25 -0.65
N ALA A 160 -3.85 -2.80 -1.71
CA ALA A 160 -3.21 -2.36 -2.95
C ALA A 160 -2.45 -1.04 -2.69
N ILE A 161 -1.27 -1.18 -2.08
CA ILE A 161 -0.38 -0.12 -1.61
C ILE A 161 1.03 -0.48 -2.03
N THR A 162 1.75 0.44 -2.64
CA THR A 162 3.11 0.21 -3.13
C THR A 162 3.89 1.50 -3.37
N ILE A 163 5.21 1.37 -3.55
CA ILE A 163 6.12 2.44 -3.93
C ILE A 163 6.41 2.29 -5.42
N ILE A 164 6.28 3.37 -6.18
CA ILE A 164 6.56 3.37 -7.62
C ILE A 164 8.06 3.11 -7.87
N PRO A 165 8.42 2.00 -8.54
CA PRO A 165 9.81 1.67 -8.85
C PRO A 165 10.37 2.58 -9.95
N GLU A 166 11.69 2.53 -10.16
CA GLU A 166 12.38 3.40 -11.13
C GLU A 166 11.90 3.18 -12.57
N GLU A 167 11.65 1.92 -12.96
CA GLU A 167 11.13 1.57 -14.29
C GLU A 167 9.74 2.15 -14.59
N LEU A 168 9.01 2.62 -13.58
CA LEU A 168 7.69 3.22 -13.70
C LEU A 168 7.69 4.74 -13.47
N ASP A 169 8.86 5.38 -13.51
CA ASP A 169 8.92 6.85 -13.49
C ASP A 169 8.19 7.45 -14.70
N ASN A 170 7.35 8.47 -14.46
CA ASN A 170 6.47 9.09 -15.46
C ASN A 170 5.33 8.20 -15.97
N SER A 171 5.04 7.08 -15.31
CA SER A 171 3.84 6.29 -15.59
C SER A 171 2.56 7.05 -15.22
N VAL A 172 1.44 6.58 -15.76
CA VAL A 172 0.10 7.14 -15.49
C VAL A 172 -0.66 6.16 -14.62
N GLY A 173 -1.07 6.59 -13.44
CA GLY A 173 -1.91 5.83 -12.52
C GLY A 173 -3.39 6.13 -12.68
N SER A 174 -4.21 5.20 -12.18
CA SER A 174 -5.64 5.44 -11.95
C SER A 174 -5.87 6.64 -11.01
N THR A 175 -6.91 7.45 -11.27
CA THR A 175 -7.38 8.49 -10.33
C THR A 175 -7.84 7.94 -8.99
N ALA A 176 -8.09 6.63 -8.92
CA ALA A 176 -8.46 5.93 -7.70
C ALA A 176 -7.27 5.72 -6.72
N PHE A 177 -6.06 6.17 -7.07
CA PHE A 177 -4.93 6.20 -6.14
C PHE A 177 -4.83 7.52 -5.38
N TYR A 178 -4.63 7.43 -4.08
CA TYR A 178 -4.00 8.48 -3.27
C TYR A 178 -2.48 8.38 -3.47
N VAL A 179 -1.79 9.50 -3.70
CA VAL A 179 -0.36 9.52 -4.04
C VAL A 179 0.37 10.42 -3.06
N LEU A 180 1.26 9.84 -2.27
CA LEU A 180 2.06 10.53 -1.27
C LEU A 180 3.53 10.50 -1.66
N ARG A 181 4.17 11.67 -1.71
CA ARG A 181 5.62 11.77 -1.87
C ARG A 181 6.29 11.99 -0.53
N ALA A 182 7.04 11.00 -0.07
CA ALA A 182 7.84 11.05 1.14
C ALA A 182 9.25 10.55 0.85
N GLU A 183 10.22 10.96 1.67
CA GLU A 183 11.62 10.58 1.48
C GLU A 183 11.95 9.23 2.11
N SER A 184 13.00 8.57 1.60
CA SER A 184 13.55 7.37 2.24
C SER A 184 14.26 7.75 3.55
N PRO A 185 14.25 6.91 4.60
CA PRO A 185 13.59 5.60 4.77
C PRO A 185 12.11 5.68 5.21
N LEU A 186 11.51 6.88 5.22
CA LEU A 186 10.15 7.05 5.75
C LEU A 186 9.12 6.40 4.81
N LYS A 187 9.24 6.58 3.49
CA LYS A 187 8.29 6.00 2.51
C LYS A 187 8.21 4.46 2.60
N GLU A 188 9.32 3.76 2.83
CA GLU A 188 9.35 2.31 3.00
C GLU A 188 8.74 1.89 4.33
N SER A 189 8.98 2.67 5.39
CA SER A 189 8.33 2.45 6.68
C SER A 189 6.82 2.65 6.60
N LEU A 190 6.36 3.68 5.86
CA LEU A 190 4.95 3.94 5.59
C LEU A 190 4.33 2.82 4.76
N PHE A 191 5.03 2.33 3.73
CA PHE A 191 4.58 1.21 2.91
C PHE A 191 4.27 -0.02 3.77
N VAL A 192 5.18 -0.44 4.65
CA VAL A 192 4.97 -1.59 5.55
C VAL A 192 3.87 -1.29 6.58
N TYR A 193 3.87 -0.08 7.17
CA TYR A 193 2.88 0.29 8.18
C TYR A 193 1.46 0.32 7.63
N LEU A 194 1.23 0.92 6.47
CA LEU A 194 -0.11 1.04 5.88
C LEU A 194 -0.67 -0.31 5.41
N ARG A 195 0.23 -1.26 5.10
CA ARG A 195 -0.12 -2.66 4.78
C ARG A 195 -0.26 -3.54 6.03
N SER A 196 0.19 -3.07 7.18
CA SER A 196 0.02 -3.77 8.45
C SER A 196 -1.45 -3.80 8.87
N PHE A 197 -1.77 -4.69 9.82
CA PHE A 197 -3.10 -4.79 10.40
C PHE A 197 -3.64 -3.46 10.95
N LEU A 198 -2.80 -2.64 11.60
CA LEU A 198 -3.22 -1.33 12.12
C LEU A 198 -3.51 -0.33 10.99
N GLY A 199 -2.65 -0.30 9.97
CA GLY A 199 -2.80 0.58 8.81
C GLY A 199 -4.07 0.27 8.01
N LEU A 200 -4.25 -0.99 7.62
CA LEU A 200 -5.42 -1.43 6.87
C LEU A 200 -6.71 -1.28 7.67
N SER A 201 -6.67 -1.47 9.00
CA SER A 201 -7.85 -1.26 9.83
C SER A 201 -8.25 0.21 9.87
N GLN A 202 -7.30 1.15 10.02
CA GLN A 202 -7.62 2.58 9.95
C GLN A 202 -8.22 2.98 8.60
N LEU A 203 -7.65 2.49 7.50
CA LEU A 203 -8.19 2.70 6.15
C LEU A 203 -9.57 2.08 5.95
N GLY A 204 -9.88 1.00 6.66
CA GLY A 204 -11.18 0.32 6.63
C GLY A 204 -12.29 1.03 7.40
N ARG A 205 -11.97 1.91 8.36
CA ARG A 205 -12.97 2.52 9.24
C ARG A 205 -13.99 3.39 8.50
N ALA A 206 -13.52 4.22 7.58
CA ALA A 206 -14.35 5.26 6.95
C ALA A 206 -14.81 4.91 5.53
N VAL A 207 -14.66 3.65 5.12
CA VAL A 207 -15.10 3.20 3.80
C VAL A 207 -16.61 3.40 3.63
N VAL A 208 -17.02 3.70 2.41
CA VAL A 208 -18.43 3.87 2.03
C VAL A 208 -18.72 2.96 0.84
N GLY A 209 -19.87 2.30 0.86
CA GLY A 209 -20.34 1.42 -0.22
C GLY A 209 -20.04 -0.05 0.06
N ALA A 210 -21.04 -0.91 -0.14
CA ALA A 210 -20.94 -2.34 0.19
C ALA A 210 -20.12 -3.14 -0.83
N MET A 211 -20.47 -3.08 -2.12
CA MET A 211 -19.84 -3.91 -3.17
C MET A 211 -18.51 -3.33 -3.70
N TYR A 212 -18.38 -2.01 -3.68
CA TYR A 212 -17.19 -1.29 -4.16
C TYR A 212 -16.80 -0.20 -3.15
N PRO A 213 -16.34 -0.61 -1.95
CA PRO A 213 -16.04 0.34 -0.88
C PRO A 213 -15.00 1.34 -1.34
N THR A 214 -15.27 2.62 -1.14
CA THR A 214 -14.36 3.72 -1.45
C THR A 214 -14.02 4.52 -0.22
N LEU A 215 -12.85 5.13 -0.22
CA LEU A 215 -12.34 5.98 0.85
C LEU A 215 -11.95 7.34 0.27
N LYS A 216 -12.40 8.42 0.90
CA LYS A 216 -12.04 9.78 0.49
C LYS A 216 -10.63 10.13 0.97
N GLU A 217 -9.95 11.01 0.23
CA GLU A 217 -8.58 11.45 0.54
C GLU A 217 -8.46 12.03 1.96
N ASN A 218 -9.44 12.79 2.43
CA ASN A 218 -9.44 13.39 3.77
C ASN A 218 -9.40 12.34 4.91
N TYR A 219 -9.94 11.13 4.70
CA TYR A 219 -9.82 10.06 5.69
C TYR A 219 -8.41 9.44 5.67
N ILE A 220 -7.81 9.29 4.48
CA ILE A 220 -6.43 8.81 4.33
C ILE A 220 -5.45 9.81 4.97
N ASP A 221 -5.67 11.10 4.76
CA ASP A 221 -4.87 12.18 5.35
C ASP A 221 -4.79 12.11 6.87
N ASN A 222 -5.86 11.62 7.52
CA ASN A 222 -5.99 11.55 8.97
C ASN A 222 -5.61 10.18 9.56
N VAL A 223 -5.12 9.23 8.76
CA VAL A 223 -4.53 7.99 9.27
C VAL A 223 -3.37 8.34 10.21
N LEU A 224 -3.42 7.81 11.43
CA LEU A 224 -2.37 8.01 12.43
C LEU A 224 -1.25 7.00 12.21
N VAL A 225 -0.01 7.49 12.22
CA VAL A 225 1.20 6.71 11.99
C VAL A 225 2.15 6.91 13.16
N PRO A 226 2.49 5.86 13.92
CA PRO A 226 3.54 5.92 14.94
C PRO A 226 4.91 6.18 14.31
N ILE A 227 5.61 7.20 14.77
CA ILE A 227 6.93 7.57 14.25
C ILE A 227 8.01 6.76 14.97
N ILE A 228 8.31 5.59 14.43
CA ILE A 228 9.35 4.70 14.96
C ILE A 228 10.76 5.31 14.78
N PRO A 229 11.77 4.88 15.58
CA PRO A 229 13.13 5.42 15.51
C PRO A 229 13.75 5.28 14.13
N LYS A 230 14.60 6.25 13.74
CA LYS A 230 15.18 6.30 12.39
C LYS A 230 15.98 5.05 12.03
N GLU A 231 16.64 4.44 13.01
CA GLU A 231 17.37 3.17 12.81
C GLU A 231 16.43 2.02 12.42
N ARG A 232 15.26 1.92 13.07
CA ARG A 232 14.24 0.93 12.71
C ARG A 232 13.66 1.20 11.33
N GLN A 233 13.42 2.47 10.99
CA GLN A 233 13.01 2.87 9.64
C GLN A 233 14.05 2.43 8.58
N LYS A 234 15.34 2.70 8.83
CA LYS A 234 16.44 2.28 7.93
C LYS A 234 16.49 0.76 7.77
N ARG A 235 16.31 0.00 8.86
CA ARG A 235 16.26 -1.47 8.78
C ARG A 235 15.10 -1.96 7.93
N ILE A 236 13.90 -1.43 8.13
CA ILE A 236 12.72 -1.75 7.32
C ILE A 236 12.98 -1.39 5.85
N SER A 237 13.48 -0.19 5.59
CA SER A 237 13.80 0.28 4.24
C SER A 237 14.77 -0.64 3.51
N SER A 238 15.87 -1.05 4.14
CA SER A 238 16.82 -2.02 3.55
C SER A 238 16.14 -3.32 3.16
N LEU A 239 15.35 -3.90 4.06
CA LEU A 239 14.66 -5.18 3.82
C LEU A 239 13.59 -5.07 2.72
N VAL A 240 12.86 -3.96 2.66
CA VAL A 240 11.88 -3.68 1.59
C VAL A 240 12.59 -3.58 0.24
N ILE A 241 13.67 -2.79 0.16
CA ILE A 241 14.46 -2.61 -1.07
C ILE A 241 15.05 -3.95 -1.53
N GLU A 242 15.64 -4.73 -0.62
CA GLU A 242 16.15 -6.07 -0.90
C GLU A 242 15.04 -7.00 -1.43
N SER A 243 13.85 -6.99 -0.81
CA SER A 243 12.72 -7.79 -1.27
C SER A 243 12.30 -7.44 -2.70
N PHE A 244 12.17 -6.14 -3.01
CA PHE A 244 11.83 -5.69 -4.37
C PHE A 244 12.93 -6.02 -5.38
N ASN A 245 14.20 -5.86 -5.03
CA ASN A 245 15.32 -6.22 -5.92
C ASN A 245 15.33 -7.72 -6.24
N LEU A 246 15.13 -8.58 -5.24
CA LEU A 246 15.06 -10.03 -5.45
C LEU A 246 13.88 -10.43 -6.35
N ARG A 247 12.73 -9.75 -6.21
CA ARG A 247 11.57 -9.92 -7.10
C ARG A 247 11.84 -9.47 -8.52
N LYS A 248 12.55 -8.36 -8.69
CA LYS A 248 12.98 -7.88 -10.00
C LYS A 248 13.89 -8.89 -10.70
N ILE A 249 14.88 -9.43 -9.98
CA ILE A 249 15.76 -10.51 -10.49
C ILE A 249 14.97 -11.77 -10.82
N GLN A 250 14.00 -12.13 -9.98
CA GLN A 250 13.14 -13.30 -10.22
C GLN A 250 12.36 -13.20 -11.55
N ARG A 251 12.01 -11.99 -12.00
CA ARG A 251 11.29 -11.76 -13.27
C ARG A 251 12.19 -11.78 -14.50
N SER A 252 13.52 -11.73 -14.34
CA SER A 252 14.46 -11.78 -15.46
C SER A 252 14.83 -13.19 -15.92
N PHE A 253 14.42 -14.21 -15.17
CA PHE A 253 14.52 -15.62 -15.55
C PHE A 253 13.27 -16.08 -16.30
#